data_AF-A0A7R9HJU1-F1
#
_entry.id   AF-A0A7R9HJU1-F1
#
_cell.length_a   1.000
_cell.length_b   1.000
_cell.length_c   1.000
_cell.angle_alpha   90.00
_cell.angle_beta   90.00
_cell.angle_gamma   90.00
#
_symmetry.space_group_name_H-M   'P 1'
#
loop_
_entity.id
_entity.type
_entity.pdbx_description
1 polymer ?
#
loop_
_entity_poly.entity_id
_entity_poly.type
_entity_poly.pdbx_seq_one_letter_code
_entity_poly.pdbx_strand_id
1 'polypeptide(L)' 'MSRISIRMLINQHTLLFGKKPVSNNTRHIGSIDPQCDVMDVVQDAYENARFLCDQYYLSSPELIVKQNSE' A
#
# COMPACT_ATOMS: atom_id res chain seq x y z
N MET A 1 -4.39 -23.37 6.44
CA MET A 1 -4.86 -22.91 5.11
C MET A 1 -4.16 -21.62 4.72
N SER A 2 -3.64 -21.53 3.49
CA SER A 2 -2.80 -20.42 2.99
C SER A 2 -3.58 -19.17 2.62
N ARG A 3 -4.17 -18.49 3.61
CA ARG A 3 -5.11 -17.35 3.45
C ARG A 3 -4.59 -16.19 2.59
N ILE A 4 -3.31 -15.86 2.68
CA ILE A 4 -2.70 -14.75 1.90
C ILE A 4 -2.72 -15.09 0.41
N SER A 5 -2.22 -16.27 0.03
CA SER A 5 -2.18 -16.71 -1.37
C SER A 5 -3.57 -16.79 -2.01
N ILE A 6 -4.56 -17.31 -1.29
CA ILE A 6 -5.94 -17.41 -1.79
C ILE A 6 -6.52 -16.02 -2.04
N ARG A 7 -6.29 -15.06 -1.12
CA ARG A 7 -6.71 -13.67 -1.30
C ARG A 7 -6.01 -12.99 -2.47
N MET A 8 -4.72 -13.25 -2.67
CA MET A 8 -3.97 -12.73 -3.81
C MET A 8 -4.62 -13.17 -5.13
N LEU A 9 -4.91 -14.46 -5.30
CA LEU A 9 -5.53 -15.00 -6.52
C LEU A 9 -6.94 -14.41 -6.77
N ILE A 10 -7.77 -14.36 -5.73
CA ILE A 10 -9.13 -13.81 -5.83
C ILE A 10 -9.10 -12.31 -6.17
N ASN A 11 -8.24 -11.54 -5.50
CA ASN A 11 -8.12 -10.10 -5.74
C ASN A 11 -7.66 -9.82 -7.16
N GLN A 12 -6.68 -10.57 -7.66
CA GLN A 12 -6.22 -10.39 -9.03
C GLN A 12 -7.32 -10.64 -10.05
N HIS A 13 -8.05 -11.74 -9.91
CA HIS A 13 -9.13 -12.06 -10.84
C HIS A 13 -10.26 -11.01 -10.79
N THR A 14 -10.67 -10.59 -9.59
CA THR A 14 -11.77 -9.64 -9.41
C THR A 14 -11.41 -8.21 -9.82
N LEU A 15 -10.16 -7.79 -9.67
CA LEU A 15 -9.71 -6.45 -10.10
C LEU A 15 -9.53 -6.36 -11.62
N LEU A 16 -9.07 -7.44 -12.26
CA LEU A 16 -8.85 -7.46 -13.72
C LEU A 16 -10.14 -7.70 -14.52
N PHE A 17 -11.04 -8.55 -14.01
CA PHE A 17 -12.19 -9.04 -14.76
C PHE A 17 -13.54 -8.74 -14.09
N GLY A 18 -13.53 -8.16 -12.89
CA GLY A 18 -14.76 -7.77 -12.20
C GLY A 18 -15.45 -6.59 -12.87
N LYS A 19 -16.78 -6.55 -12.81
CA LYS A 19 -17.63 -5.48 -13.39
C LYS A 19 -17.53 -4.13 -12.66
N LYS A 20 -16.53 -3.93 -11.80
CA LYS A 20 -16.36 -2.65 -11.10
C LYS A 20 -15.74 -1.63 -12.07
N PRO A 21 -16.17 -0.36 -12.03
CA PRO A 21 -15.45 0.68 -12.76
C PRO A 21 -13.99 0.63 -12.33
N VAL A 22 -13.08 0.61 -13.32
CA VAL A 22 -11.63 0.55 -13.09
C VAL A 22 -11.31 1.67 -12.10
N SER A 23 -10.93 1.30 -10.89
CA SER A 23 -10.40 2.23 -9.89
C SER A 23 -9.33 3.08 -10.56
N ASN A 24 -9.37 4.40 -10.35
CA ASN A 24 -8.68 5.46 -11.09
C ASN A 24 -7.13 5.34 -11.22
N ASN A 25 -6.52 4.27 -10.72
CA ASN A 25 -5.10 3.97 -10.89
C ASN A 25 -4.86 3.10 -12.14
N THR A 26 -4.88 3.74 -13.31
CA THR A 26 -4.59 3.12 -14.62
C THR A 26 -3.20 2.47 -14.71
N ARG A 27 -2.32 2.71 -13.74
CA ARG A 27 -0.96 2.15 -13.64
C ARG A 27 -0.92 0.72 -13.08
N HIS A 28 -1.90 0.31 -12.29
CA HIS A 28 -1.85 -0.99 -11.60
C HIS A 28 -2.39 -2.13 -12.47
N ILE A 29 -1.75 -3.30 -12.41
CA ILE A 29 -2.22 -4.54 -13.03
C ILE A 29 -2.85 -5.39 -11.92
N GLY A 30 -4.17 -5.26 -11.78
CA GLY A 30 -4.92 -5.82 -10.67
C GLY A 30 -4.44 -5.23 -9.34
N SER A 31 -3.86 -6.04 -8.45
CA SER A 31 -3.28 -5.58 -7.18
C SER A 31 -1.76 -5.41 -7.19
N ILE A 32 -1.12 -5.37 -8.37
CA ILE A 32 0.33 -5.17 -8.52
C ILE A 32 0.61 -3.82 -9.17
N ASP A 33 1.46 -3.01 -8.55
CA ASP A 33 2.07 -1.83 -9.20
C ASP A 33 3.41 -2.23 -9.84
N PRO A 34 3.54 -2.19 -11.18
CA PRO A 34 4.78 -2.54 -11.86
C PRO A 34 5.92 -1.54 -11.60
N GLN A 35 5.63 -0.34 -11.10
CA GLN A 35 6.62 0.70 -10.84
C GLN A 35 6.52 1.21 -9.40
N CYS A 36 6.08 0.38 -8.44
CA CYS A 36 5.83 0.80 -7.04
C CYS A 36 6.90 1.75 -6.50
N ASP A 37 6.50 2.98 -6.14
CA ASP A 37 7.39 3.92 -5.45
C ASP A 37 7.45 3.55 -3.97
N VAL A 38 8.57 2.96 -3.56
CA VAL A 38 8.76 2.50 -2.19
C VAL A 38 8.74 3.66 -1.20
N MET A 39 9.21 4.85 -1.59
CA MET A 39 9.25 6.01 -0.72
C MET A 39 7.83 6.50 -0.40
N ASP A 40 6.96 6.55 -1.41
CA ASP A 40 5.56 6.92 -1.24
C ASP A 40 4.83 5.92 -0.32
N VAL A 41 5.06 4.62 -0.50
CA VAL A 41 4.45 3.57 0.34
C VAL A 41 4.94 3.68 1.79
N VAL A 42 6.22 3.98 2.01
CA VAL A 42 6.77 4.20 3.35
C VAL A 42 6.14 5.43 4.01
N GLN A 43 5.98 6.52 3.25
CA GLN A 43 5.42 7.76 3.76
C GLN A 43 3.94 7.59 4.14
N ASP A 44 3.12 6.98 3.28
CA ASP A 44 1.70 6.70 3.56
C ASP A 44 1.54 5.78 4.79
N ALA A 45 2.36 4.72 4.89
CA ALA A 45 2.34 3.84 6.06
C ALA A 45 2.73 4.58 7.35
N TYR A 46 3.75 5.44 7.29
CA TYR A 46 4.19 6.24 8.42
C TYR A 46 3.12 7.26 8.84
N GLU A 47 2.49 7.98 7.91
CA GLU A 47 1.46 8.96 8.23
C GLU A 47 0.25 8.32 8.92
N ASN A 48 -0.19 7.15 8.45
CA ASN A 48 -1.24 6.38 9.11
C ASN A 48 -0.85 5.95 10.52
N ALA A 49 0.38 5.47 10.72
CA ALA A 49 0.87 5.09 12.05
C ALA A 49 1.04 6.30 12.98
N ARG A 50 1.52 7.42 12.44
CA ARG A 50 1.71 8.70 13.12
C ARG A 50 0.38 9.24 13.62
N PHE A 51 -0.63 9.25 12.77
CA PHE A 51 -1.99 9.67 13.12
C PHE A 51 -2.53 8.89 14.32
N LEU A 52 -2.37 7.56 14.33
CA LEU A 52 -2.75 6.72 15.46
C LEU A 52 -1.91 7.05 16.70
N CYS A 53 -0.59 7.23 16.57
CA CYS A 53 0.26 7.59 17.70
C CYS A 53 -0.13 8.93 18.31
N ASP A 54 -0.34 9.96 17.50
CA ASP A 54 -0.76 11.28 17.97
C ASP A 54 -2.12 11.21 18.69
N GLN A 55 -3.04 10.37 18.21
CA GLN A 55 -4.33 10.18 18.87
C GLN A 55 -4.21 9.57 20.28
N TYR A 56 -3.27 8.63 20.50
CA TYR A 56 -3.12 7.93 21.79
C TYR A 56 -2.07 8.55 22.72
N TYR A 57 -1.05 9.18 22.16
CA TYR A 57 0.13 9.66 22.89
C TYR A 57 0.36 11.17 22.76
N LEU A 58 -0.50 11.88 22.02
CA LEU A 58 -0.44 13.34 21.80
C LEU A 58 0.84 13.82 21.12
N SER A 59 1.67 12.89 20.65
CA SER A 59 2.95 13.13 20.01
C SER A 59 3.42 11.86 19.31
N SER A 60 4.28 12.05 18.31
CA SER A 60 4.88 11.00 17.50
C SER A 60 6.28 11.45 17.04
N PRO A 61 7.21 10.51 16.86
CA PRO A 61 8.55 10.82 16.36
C PRO A 61 8.51 11.16 14.87
N GLU A 62 9.47 11.98 14.42
CA GLU A 62 9.68 12.27 13.00
C GLU A 62 10.30 11.08 12.24
N LEU A 63 9.96 10.94 10.95
CA LEU A 63 10.53 9.94 10.06
C LEU A 63 11.76 10.49 9.33
N ILE A 64 12.86 9.73 9.36
CA ILE A 64 14.07 10.00 8.56
C ILE A 64 14.33 8.79 7.68
N VAL A 65 14.18 8.95 6.36
CA VAL A 65 14.42 7.88 5.39
C VAL A 65 15.76 8.09 4.69
N LYS A 66 16.52 7.00 4.54
CA LYS A 66 17.74 6.97 3.73
C LYS A 66 17.58 5.89 2.68
N GLN A 67 17.77 6.26 1.42
CA GLN A 67 17.81 5.30 0.32
C GLN A 67 19.26 4.94 0.05
N ASN A 68 19.57 3.65 0.08
CA ASN A 68 20.87 3.16 -0.37
C ASN A 68 20.80 3.04 -1.89
N SER A 69 21.45 3.97 -2.58
CA SER A 69 21.77 3.82 -3.99
C SER A 69 23.07 3.02 -4.09
N GLU A 70 23.03 1.84 -4.73
CA GLU A 70 24.24 1.16 -5.20
C GLU A 70 24.91 1.95 -6.33
#